data_AF-A0A0G4MB68-F1
#
_entry.id   AF-A0A0G4MB68-F1
#
_cell.length_a   1.000
_cell.length_b   1.000
_cell.length_c   1.000
_cell.angle_alpha   90.00
_cell.angle_beta   90.00
_cell.angle_gamma   90.00
#
_symmetry.space_group_name_H-M   'P 1'
#
loop_
_entity.id
_entity.type
_entity.pdbx_description
1 polymer ?
#
loop_
_entity_poly.entity_id
_entity_poly.type
_entity_poly.pdbx_seq_one_letter_code
_entity_poly.pdbx_strand_id
1 'polypeptide(L)'
;HASVVATYSKASAGDITKAIDAALDAKPAWESLPFADRAAVFLKAADLISTKYRYDIMAATMLGQGKNAWQAEIDAAAELVDFLRFNVQYAEELYAQQPVHHATGVWNRVEYRALEGFVYAVSPFNFTAIAGNLPGAPALLGNVVVWKPSDSAIASNWLLYQILLEAGLPKNVIQFVPGDPVEVTKVALAHQKFAALHYTGS
;
A
#
# COMPACT_ATOMS: atom_id res chain seq x y z
N HIS A 1 -5.81 -16.55 -24.73
CA HIS A 1 -6.35 -16.18 -23.40
C HIS A 1 -7.44 -17.16 -22.95
N ALA A 2 -7.11 -18.44 -22.73
CA ALA A 2 -8.07 -19.45 -22.23
C ALA A 2 -7.78 -19.91 -20.79
N SER A 3 -6.58 -19.63 -20.27
CA SER A 3 -6.16 -20.06 -18.93
C SER A 3 -6.54 -19.01 -17.89
N VAL A 4 -7.31 -19.42 -16.89
CA VAL A 4 -7.66 -18.60 -15.73
C VAL A 4 -6.46 -18.52 -14.79
N VAL A 5 -5.97 -17.31 -14.52
CA VAL A 5 -4.81 -17.07 -13.63
C VAL A 5 -5.24 -16.86 -12.17
N ALA A 6 -6.41 -16.25 -11.96
CA ALA A 6 -6.98 -16.04 -10.64
C ALA A 6 -8.51 -15.96 -10.69
N THR A 7 -9.14 -16.46 -9.63
CA THR A 7 -10.57 -16.29 -9.36
C THR A 7 -10.70 -15.51 -8.07
N TYR A 8 -11.53 -14.47 -8.06
CA TYR A 8 -11.74 -13.62 -6.88
C TYR A 8 -13.21 -13.20 -6.79
N SER A 9 -13.63 -12.80 -5.60
CA SER A 9 -14.96 -12.26 -5.35
C SER A 9 -14.93 -10.73 -5.39
N LYS A 10 -15.97 -10.12 -5.95
CA LYS A 10 -16.15 -8.67 -5.90
C LYS A 10 -16.74 -8.30 -4.55
N ALA A 11 -16.09 -7.37 -3.84
CA ALA A 11 -16.58 -6.85 -2.59
C ALA A 11 -17.93 -6.15 -2.78
N SER A 12 -18.91 -6.49 -1.94
CA SER A 12 -20.17 -5.76 -1.86
C SER A 12 -20.00 -4.46 -1.08
N ALA A 13 -20.96 -3.54 -1.17
CA ALA A 13 -21.02 -2.34 -0.31
C ALA A 13 -20.86 -2.66 1.20
N GLY A 14 -21.41 -3.79 1.65
CA GLY A 14 -21.26 -4.25 3.04
C GLY A 14 -19.83 -4.68 3.38
N ASP A 15 -19.13 -5.33 2.46
CA ASP A 15 -17.73 -5.73 2.65
C ASP A 15 -16.81 -4.51 2.65
N ILE A 16 -17.07 -3.54 1.76
CA ILE A 16 -16.31 -2.29 1.68
C ILE A 16 -16.46 -1.48 2.97
N THR A 17 -17.67 -1.38 3.51
CA THR A 17 -17.92 -0.69 4.79
C THR A 17 -17.17 -1.37 5.93
N LYS A 18 -17.26 -2.70 6.05
CA LYS A 18 -16.50 -3.46 7.06
C LYS A 18 -14.99 -3.30 6.92
N ALA A 19 -14.48 -3.23 5.69
CA ALA A 19 -13.07 -2.98 5.44
C ALA A 19 -12.66 -1.59 5.94
N ILE A 20 -13.44 -0.55 5.64
CA ILE A 20 -13.21 0.81 6.15
C ILE A 20 -13.21 0.83 7.68
N ASP A 21 -14.22 0.23 8.31
CA ASP A 21 -14.34 0.17 9.77
C ASP A 21 -13.12 -0.54 10.39
N ALA A 22 -12.76 -1.72 9.86
CA ALA A 22 -11.61 -2.48 10.34
C ALA A 22 -10.28 -1.72 10.18
N ALA A 23 -10.11 -0.97 9.09
CA ALA A 23 -8.95 -0.10 8.89
C ALA A 23 -8.90 1.01 9.94
N LEU A 24 -10.02 1.70 10.16
CA LEU A 24 -10.12 2.77 11.14
C LEU A 24 -9.88 2.27 12.57
N ASP A 25 -10.35 1.07 12.91
CA ASP A 25 -10.11 0.44 14.22
C ASP A 25 -8.63 0.13 14.46
N ALA A 26 -7.87 -0.21 13.40
CA ALA A 26 -6.44 -0.51 13.50
C ALA A 26 -5.56 0.75 13.54
N LYS A 27 -6.09 1.90 13.12
CA LYS A 27 -5.33 3.13 12.95
C LYS A 27 -4.62 3.61 14.22
N PRO A 28 -5.26 3.69 15.41
CA PRO A 28 -4.60 4.20 16.60
C PRO A 28 -3.36 3.39 16.98
N ALA A 29 -3.43 2.06 16.89
CA ALA A 29 -2.29 1.19 17.17
C ALA A 29 -1.18 1.40 16.12
N TRP A 30 -1.53 1.44 14.83
CA TRP A 30 -0.56 1.58 13.74
C TRP A 30 0.16 2.94 13.72
N GLU A 31 -0.58 4.03 13.92
CA GLU A 31 0.01 5.37 13.95
C GLU A 31 0.89 5.59 15.18
N SER A 32 0.58 4.93 16.30
CA SER A 32 1.35 5.02 17.54
C SER A 32 2.67 4.24 17.52
N LEU A 33 2.85 3.31 16.57
CA LEU A 33 4.13 2.61 16.43
C LEU A 33 5.26 3.59 16.10
N PRO A 34 6.47 3.37 16.66
CA PRO A 34 7.66 4.08 16.22
C PRO A 34 7.86 3.96 14.69
N PHE A 35 8.36 5.02 14.07
CA PHE A 35 8.63 5.02 12.63
C PHE A 35 9.55 3.87 12.21
N ALA A 36 10.58 3.56 13.01
CA ALA A 36 11.50 2.46 12.74
C ALA A 36 10.79 1.10 12.63
N ASP A 37 9.78 0.86 13.47
CA ASP A 37 9.01 -0.39 13.45
C ASP A 37 8.09 -0.47 12.22
N ARG A 38 7.47 0.66 11.84
CA ARG A 38 6.72 0.73 10.58
C ARG A 38 7.64 0.52 9.37
N ALA A 39 8.79 1.18 9.34
CA ALA A 39 9.79 1.07 8.28
C ALA A 39 10.32 -0.36 8.13
N ALA A 40 10.56 -1.06 9.24
CA ALA A 40 11.03 -2.44 9.26
C ALA A 40 10.12 -3.39 8.48
N VAL A 41 8.79 -3.19 8.51
CA VAL A 41 7.84 -3.97 7.71
C VAL A 41 8.12 -3.83 6.21
N PHE A 42 8.27 -2.61 5.71
CA PHE A 42 8.48 -2.37 4.28
C PHE A 42 9.88 -2.80 3.82
N LEU A 43 10.91 -2.60 4.66
CA LEU A 43 12.25 -3.12 4.41
C LEU A 43 12.26 -4.65 4.38
N LYS A 44 11.51 -5.31 5.27
CA LYS A 44 11.38 -6.77 5.26
C LYS A 44 10.61 -7.27 4.04
N ALA A 45 9.56 -6.57 3.61
CA ALA A 45 8.86 -6.89 2.37
C ALA A 45 9.78 -6.75 1.16
N ALA A 46 10.62 -5.71 1.12
CA ALA A 46 11.63 -5.53 0.07
C ALA A 46 12.65 -6.69 0.03
N ASP A 47 13.13 -7.13 1.19
CA ASP A 47 14.00 -8.31 1.33
C ASP A 47 13.32 -9.58 0.79
N LEU A 48 12.09 -9.85 1.24
CA LEU A 48 11.29 -11.00 0.81
C LEU A 48 11.04 -11.02 -0.71
N ILE A 49 10.74 -9.87 -1.31
CA ILE A 49 10.56 -9.73 -2.76
C ILE A 49 11.90 -9.91 -3.49
N SER A 50 12.99 -9.37 -2.95
CA SER A 50 14.30 -9.47 -3.59
C SER A 50 14.89 -10.88 -3.55
N THR A 51 14.42 -11.74 -2.63
CA THR A 51 14.93 -13.09 -2.39
C THR A 51 13.84 -14.15 -2.60
N LYS A 52 13.15 -14.53 -1.52
CA LYS A 52 12.19 -15.66 -1.45
C LYS A 52 11.13 -15.62 -2.54
N TYR A 53 10.56 -14.45 -2.81
CA TYR A 53 9.40 -14.29 -3.69
C TYR A 53 9.72 -13.67 -5.04
N ARG A 54 11.00 -13.43 -5.38
CA ARG A 54 11.38 -12.70 -6.59
C ARG A 54 10.74 -13.30 -7.83
N TYR A 55 10.94 -14.60 -8.03
CA TYR A 55 10.43 -15.27 -9.21
C TYR A 55 8.92 -15.51 -9.16
N ASP A 56 8.33 -15.66 -7.97
CA ASP A 56 6.88 -15.83 -7.81
C ASP A 56 6.13 -14.55 -8.22
N ILE A 57 6.58 -13.38 -7.74
CA ILE A 57 5.92 -12.11 -8.06
C ILE A 57 6.14 -11.71 -9.53
N MET A 58 7.32 -12.03 -10.09
CA MET A 58 7.56 -11.91 -11.53
C MET A 58 6.62 -12.81 -12.32
N ALA A 59 6.51 -14.09 -11.96
CA ALA A 59 5.66 -15.05 -12.66
C ALA A 59 4.17 -14.64 -12.59
N ALA A 60 3.69 -14.23 -11.42
CA ALA A 60 2.33 -13.72 -11.25
C ALA A 60 2.07 -12.49 -12.13
N THR A 61 3.05 -11.60 -12.24
CA THR A 61 2.98 -10.40 -13.09
C THR A 61 3.00 -10.75 -14.58
N MET A 62 3.86 -11.68 -15.00
CA MET A 62 3.90 -12.16 -16.39
C MET A 62 2.58 -12.82 -16.81
N LEU A 63 2.08 -13.74 -15.98
CA LEU A 63 0.87 -14.50 -16.27
C LEU A 63 -0.40 -13.64 -16.18
N GLY A 64 -0.49 -12.79 -15.16
CA GLY A 64 -1.67 -11.94 -14.92
C GLY A 64 -1.74 -10.72 -15.84
N GLN A 65 -0.61 -10.05 -16.08
CA GLN A 65 -0.56 -8.76 -16.78
C GLN A 65 0.09 -8.84 -18.17
N GLY A 66 0.48 -10.04 -18.63
CA GLY A 66 1.01 -10.25 -19.98
C GLY A 66 2.42 -9.69 -20.21
N LYS A 67 3.18 -9.46 -19.12
CA LYS A 67 4.56 -8.97 -19.22
C LYS A 67 5.51 -10.07 -19.68
N ASN A 68 6.54 -9.69 -20.43
CA ASN A 68 7.71 -10.55 -20.63
C ASN A 68 8.61 -10.55 -19.38
N ALA A 69 9.58 -11.45 -19.30
CA ALA A 69 10.42 -11.62 -18.11
C ALA A 69 11.17 -10.33 -17.73
N TRP A 70 11.68 -9.58 -18.70
CA TRP A 70 12.36 -8.31 -18.44
C TRP A 70 11.41 -7.24 -17.90
N GLN A 71 10.23 -7.11 -18.52
CA GLN A 71 9.19 -6.16 -18.09
C GLN A 71 8.67 -6.48 -16.68
N ALA A 72 8.58 -7.77 -16.32
CA ALA A 72 8.20 -8.17 -14.97
C ALA A 72 9.33 -7.95 -13.95
N GLU A 73 10.58 -8.20 -14.35
CA GLU A 73 11.77 -7.96 -13.51
C GLU A 73 11.91 -6.49 -13.12
N ILE A 74 11.83 -5.58 -14.09
CA ILE A 74 12.04 -4.15 -13.81
C ILE A 74 10.88 -3.52 -13.02
N ASP A 75 9.68 -4.09 -13.10
CA ASP A 75 8.47 -3.62 -12.40
C ASP A 75 8.29 -4.33 -11.05
N ALA A 76 7.86 -5.60 -11.09
CA ALA A 76 7.40 -6.32 -9.92
C ALA A 76 8.51 -6.72 -8.95
N ALA A 77 9.76 -6.71 -9.41
CA ALA A 77 10.92 -6.95 -8.57
C ALA A 77 11.70 -5.65 -8.31
N ALA A 78 12.35 -5.07 -9.32
CA ALA A 78 13.27 -3.93 -9.11
C ALA A 78 12.54 -2.67 -8.61
N GLU A 79 11.61 -2.12 -9.39
CA GLU A 79 10.91 -0.87 -9.04
C GLU A 79 10.11 -1.02 -7.74
N LEU A 80 9.43 -2.15 -7.52
CA LEU A 80 8.71 -2.39 -6.27
C LEU A 80 9.64 -2.43 -5.05
N VAL A 81 10.78 -3.14 -5.14
CA VAL A 81 11.79 -3.19 -4.06
C VAL A 81 12.37 -1.80 -3.81
N ASP A 82 12.63 -1.03 -4.86
CA ASP A 82 13.15 0.32 -4.75
C ASP A 82 12.13 1.24 -4.10
N PHE A 83 10.83 1.21 -4.46
CA PHE A 83 9.81 1.98 -3.76
C PHE A 83 9.81 1.68 -2.25
N LEU A 84 9.86 0.41 -1.87
CA LEU A 84 9.83 0.02 -0.46
C LEU A 84 11.06 0.52 0.31
N ARG A 85 12.25 0.52 -0.31
CA ARG A 85 13.50 0.97 0.32
C ARG A 85 13.64 2.49 0.32
N PHE A 86 13.46 3.12 -0.84
CA PHE A 86 13.65 4.55 -1.00
C PHE A 86 12.55 5.34 -0.31
N ASN A 87 11.29 4.88 -0.25
CA ASN A 87 10.27 5.57 0.53
C ASN A 87 10.59 5.58 2.03
N VAL A 88 11.21 4.51 2.56
CA VAL A 88 11.69 4.49 3.95
C VAL A 88 12.78 5.54 4.15
N GLN A 89 13.75 5.60 3.25
CA GLN A 89 14.79 6.63 3.29
C GLN A 89 14.19 8.04 3.23
N TYR A 90 13.27 8.31 2.29
CA TYR A 90 12.64 9.62 2.16
C TYR A 90 11.78 9.99 3.37
N ALA A 91 11.11 9.02 3.99
CA ALA A 91 10.35 9.25 5.21
C ALA A 91 11.28 9.56 6.41
N GLU A 92 12.45 8.91 6.49
CA GLU A 92 13.47 9.23 7.49
C GLU A 92 14.01 10.65 7.30
N GLU A 93 14.38 11.02 6.07
CA GLU A 93 14.83 12.36 5.71
C GLU A 93 13.75 13.42 6.01
N LEU A 94 12.48 13.10 5.74
CA LEU A 94 11.35 13.97 6.06
C LEU A 94 11.22 14.18 7.58
N TYR A 95 11.25 13.10 8.38
CA TYR A 95 11.09 13.19 9.83
C TYR A 95 12.26 13.88 10.54
N ALA A 96 13.44 13.90 9.91
CA ALA A 96 14.59 14.65 10.39
C ALA A 96 14.46 16.17 10.17
N GLN A 97 13.53 16.64 9.33
CA GLN A 97 13.33 18.08 9.10
C GLN A 97 12.71 18.74 10.33
N GLN A 98 13.44 19.67 10.94
CA GLN A 98 13.03 20.42 12.12
C GLN A 98 13.28 21.92 11.93
N PRO A 99 12.55 22.80 12.65
CA PRO A 99 12.78 24.24 12.58
C PRO A 99 14.22 24.57 13.00
N VAL A 100 14.98 25.24 12.12
CA VAL A 100 16.39 25.57 12.36
C VAL A 100 16.59 26.77 13.31
N HIS A 101 15.53 27.53 13.57
CA HIS A 101 15.55 28.72 14.40
C HIS A 101 14.49 28.68 15.50
N HIS A 102 14.89 29.11 16.68
CA HIS A 102 14.04 29.23 17.85
C HIS A 102 14.21 30.60 18.48
N ALA A 103 13.14 31.17 19.03
CA ALA A 103 13.24 32.35 19.88
C ALA A 103 13.88 31.97 21.22
N THR A 104 14.54 32.92 21.87
CA THR A 104 15.12 32.71 23.21
C THR A 104 14.05 32.23 24.20
N GLY A 105 14.32 31.12 24.88
CA GLY A 105 13.39 30.51 25.84
C GLY A 105 12.27 29.66 25.23
N VAL A 106 12.26 29.47 23.90
CA VAL A 106 11.27 28.65 23.19
C VAL A 106 11.95 27.45 22.53
N TRP A 107 11.33 26.28 22.57
CA TRP A 107 11.76 25.10 21.82
C TRP A 107 10.64 24.66 20.87
N ASN A 108 10.89 24.76 19.57
CA ASN A 108 9.94 24.34 18.54
C ASN A 108 10.29 22.95 18.03
N ARG A 109 9.27 22.18 17.67
CA ARG A 109 9.40 20.87 17.00
C ARG A 109 8.29 20.73 15.97
N VAL A 110 8.60 20.10 14.84
CA VAL A 110 7.60 19.64 13.87
C VAL A 110 7.31 18.17 14.15
N GLU A 111 6.01 17.86 14.21
CA GLU A 111 5.51 16.50 14.28
C GLU A 111 4.76 16.18 12.98
N TYR A 112 5.24 15.17 12.27
CA TYR A 112 4.62 14.66 11.05
C TYR A 112 3.53 13.64 11.43
N ARG A 113 2.31 14.13 11.59
CA ARG A 113 1.15 13.29 11.90
C ARG A 113 0.62 12.62 10.63
N ALA A 114 0.16 11.38 10.77
CA ALA A 114 -0.66 10.73 9.75
C ALA A 114 -1.96 11.52 9.53
N LEU A 115 -2.61 11.31 8.38
CA LEU A 115 -3.94 11.88 8.14
C LEU A 115 -4.96 11.26 9.09
N GLU A 116 -5.96 12.04 9.50
CA GLU A 116 -7.11 11.51 10.21
C GLU A 116 -8.07 10.82 9.22
N GLY A 117 -8.53 9.61 9.55
CA GLY A 117 -9.36 8.81 8.66
C GLY A 117 -8.57 7.73 7.90
N PHE A 118 -9.05 7.35 6.73
CA PHE A 118 -8.43 6.33 5.87
C PHE A 118 -8.06 6.89 4.50
N VAL A 119 -7.02 6.31 3.89
CA VAL A 119 -6.62 6.58 2.51
C VAL A 119 -7.28 5.54 1.60
N TYR A 120 -7.88 6.00 0.51
CA TYR A 120 -8.35 5.12 -0.56
C TYR A 120 -7.27 5.01 -1.63
N ALA A 121 -6.72 3.82 -1.84
CA ALA A 121 -5.73 3.55 -2.88
C ALA A 121 -6.36 2.78 -4.04
N VAL A 122 -6.21 3.29 -5.26
CA VAL A 122 -6.76 2.68 -6.47
C VAL A 122 -5.65 2.51 -7.49
N SER A 123 -5.26 1.26 -7.73
CA SER A 123 -4.08 0.95 -8.54
C SER A 123 -4.42 0.44 -9.95
N PRO A 124 -3.60 0.78 -10.96
CA PRO A 124 -3.80 0.37 -12.34
C PRO A 124 -3.33 -1.07 -12.56
N PHE A 125 -3.51 -1.58 -13.78
CA PHE A 125 -3.08 -2.94 -14.17
C PHE A 125 -1.62 -3.01 -14.64
N ASN A 126 -1.05 -1.88 -15.07
CA ASN A 126 0.17 -1.87 -15.89
C ASN A 126 1.46 -2.03 -15.09
N PHE A 127 1.45 -1.79 -13.77
CA PHE A 127 2.61 -1.97 -12.89
C PHE A 127 2.21 -2.58 -11.54
N THR A 128 2.84 -3.69 -11.20
CA THR A 128 2.74 -4.31 -9.86
C THR A 128 3.42 -3.41 -8.82
N ALA A 129 4.50 -2.72 -9.19
CA ALA A 129 5.19 -1.74 -8.35
C ALA A 129 4.27 -0.60 -7.90
N ILE A 130 3.54 0.00 -8.84
CA ILE A 130 2.56 1.05 -8.53
C ILE A 130 1.47 0.50 -7.60
N ALA A 131 1.03 -0.74 -7.85
CA ALA A 131 0.01 -1.37 -7.03
C ALA A 131 0.45 -1.61 -5.57
N GLY A 132 1.75 -1.83 -5.33
CA GLY A 132 2.33 -1.84 -3.98
C GLY A 132 2.54 -0.47 -3.38
N ASN A 133 3.03 0.48 -4.19
CA ASN A 133 3.41 1.81 -3.72
C ASN A 133 2.21 2.65 -3.29
N LEU A 134 1.11 2.64 -4.06
CA LEU A 134 -0.07 3.45 -3.77
C LEU A 134 -0.64 3.20 -2.36
N PRO A 135 -0.82 1.95 -1.89
CA PRO A 135 -1.21 1.69 -0.52
C PRO A 135 -0.02 1.68 0.46
N GLY A 136 1.19 1.31 0.02
CA GLY A 136 2.36 1.18 0.90
C GLY A 136 2.90 2.52 1.41
N ALA A 137 3.03 3.53 0.54
CA ALA A 137 3.56 4.84 0.91
C ALA A 137 2.73 5.55 2.01
N PRO A 138 1.39 5.67 1.91
CA PRO A 138 0.61 6.23 3.01
C PRO A 138 0.66 5.34 4.26
N ALA A 139 0.67 4.02 4.13
CA ALA A 139 0.76 3.12 5.27
C ALA A 139 2.07 3.29 6.05
N LEU A 140 3.21 3.48 5.37
CA LEU A 140 4.52 3.79 5.99
C LEU A 140 4.46 5.02 6.90
N LEU A 141 3.72 6.05 6.48
CA LEU A 141 3.54 7.29 7.23
C LEU A 141 2.48 7.18 8.35
N GLY A 142 2.01 5.97 8.68
CA GLY A 142 1.08 5.73 9.78
C GLY A 142 -0.40 5.84 9.39
N ASN A 143 -0.72 5.92 8.10
CA ASN A 143 -2.11 5.85 7.65
C ASN A 143 -2.60 4.41 7.58
N VAL A 144 -3.92 4.24 7.54
CA VAL A 144 -4.57 2.98 7.17
C VAL A 144 -5.24 3.16 5.81
N VAL A 145 -5.33 2.07 5.06
CA VAL A 145 -5.62 2.13 3.62
C VAL A 145 -6.67 1.12 3.23
N VAL A 146 -7.62 1.54 2.40
CA VAL A 146 -8.49 0.66 1.62
C VAL A 146 -7.94 0.62 0.21
N TRP A 147 -7.46 -0.53 -0.23
CA TRP A 147 -6.83 -0.72 -1.54
C TRP A 147 -7.76 -1.47 -2.50
N LYS A 148 -8.18 -0.80 -3.57
CA LYS A 148 -8.89 -1.40 -4.71
C LYS A 148 -7.89 -1.71 -5.83
N PRO A 149 -7.40 -2.95 -5.96
CA PRO A 149 -6.46 -3.35 -7.00
C PRO A 149 -7.14 -3.46 -8.36
N SER A 150 -6.42 -3.24 -9.46
CA SER A 150 -6.96 -3.56 -10.79
C SER A 150 -7.31 -5.04 -10.93
N ASP A 151 -8.48 -5.31 -11.50
CA ASP A 151 -9.00 -6.63 -11.81
C ASP A 151 -8.04 -7.44 -12.71
N SER A 152 -7.29 -6.77 -13.57
CA SER A 152 -6.31 -7.37 -14.50
C SER A 152 -4.92 -7.60 -13.88
N ALA A 153 -4.70 -7.21 -12.62
CA ALA A 153 -3.45 -7.43 -11.89
C ALA A 153 -3.70 -8.17 -10.56
N ILE A 154 -4.84 -8.83 -10.41
CA ILE A 154 -5.27 -9.35 -9.12
C ILE A 154 -4.33 -10.40 -8.54
N ALA A 155 -3.73 -11.24 -9.38
CA ALA A 155 -2.86 -12.34 -8.95
C ALA A 155 -1.57 -11.83 -8.30
N SER A 156 -0.86 -10.93 -8.97
CA SER A 156 0.36 -10.30 -8.45
C SER A 156 0.07 -9.42 -7.24
N ASN A 157 -1.02 -8.65 -7.28
CA ASN A 157 -1.41 -7.77 -6.19
C ASN A 157 -1.84 -8.53 -4.92
N TRP A 158 -2.50 -9.68 -5.08
CA TRP A 158 -2.81 -10.55 -3.94
C TRP A 158 -1.55 -11.16 -3.32
N LEU A 159 -0.63 -11.67 -4.15
CA LEU A 159 0.65 -12.18 -3.66
C LEU A 159 1.43 -11.08 -2.93
N LEU A 160 1.47 -9.86 -3.47
CA LEU A 160 2.09 -8.72 -2.81
C LEU A 160 1.45 -8.41 -1.45
N TYR A 161 0.11 -8.42 -1.38
CA TYR A 161 -0.59 -8.27 -0.11
C TYR A 161 -0.19 -9.34 0.91
N GLN A 162 -0.07 -10.60 0.49
CA GLN A 162 0.42 -11.69 1.36
C GLN A 162 1.87 -11.48 1.82
N ILE A 163 2.75 -10.99 0.95
CA ILE A 163 4.14 -10.69 1.30
C ILE A 163 4.20 -9.58 2.35
N LEU A 164 3.37 -8.54 2.23
CA LEU A 164 3.30 -7.47 3.24
C LEU A 164 2.85 -8.02 4.61
N LEU A 165 1.85 -8.91 4.63
CA LEU A 165 1.42 -9.57 5.87
C LEU A 165 2.53 -10.45 6.47
N GLU A 166 3.23 -11.23 5.65
CA GLU A 166 4.39 -12.02 6.10
C GLU A 166 5.53 -11.13 6.63
N ALA A 167 5.73 -9.96 6.03
CA ALA A 167 6.71 -8.98 6.47
C ALA A 167 6.35 -8.31 7.82
N GLY A 168 5.16 -8.57 8.35
CA GLY A 168 4.72 -8.07 9.65
C GLY A 168 3.74 -6.91 9.57
N LEU A 169 3.17 -6.59 8.40
CA LEU A 169 2.11 -5.59 8.30
C LEU A 169 0.89 -6.07 9.13
N PRO A 170 0.40 -5.28 10.11
CA PRO A 170 -0.77 -5.68 10.87
C PRO A 170 -1.98 -5.81 9.95
N LYS A 171 -2.77 -6.88 10.16
CA LYS A 171 -3.84 -7.38 9.27
C LYS A 171 -4.76 -6.30 8.69
N ASN A 172 -5.06 -5.27 9.47
CA ASN A 172 -6.06 -4.27 9.12
C ASN A 172 -5.50 -2.93 8.63
N VAL A 173 -4.17 -2.77 8.56
CA VAL A 173 -3.54 -1.51 8.11
C VAL A 173 -3.79 -1.26 6.62
N ILE A 174 -3.73 -2.32 5.81
CA ILE A 174 -4.14 -2.28 4.40
C ILE A 174 -5.25 -3.31 4.22
N GLN A 175 -6.40 -2.86 3.74
CA GLN A 175 -7.53 -3.71 3.39
C GLN A 175 -7.53 -3.95 1.89
N PHE A 176 -7.41 -5.20 1.48
CA PHE A 176 -7.42 -5.59 0.07
C PHE A 176 -8.86 -5.81 -0.41
N VAL A 177 -9.39 -4.86 -1.19
CA VAL A 177 -10.82 -4.79 -1.56
C VAL A 177 -10.98 -4.82 -3.09
N PRO A 178 -10.84 -6.00 -3.73
CA PRO A 178 -11.18 -6.13 -5.14
C PRO A 178 -12.69 -6.05 -5.32
N GLY A 179 -13.13 -5.31 -6.33
CA GLY A 179 -14.55 -5.06 -6.53
C GLY A 179 -14.83 -4.13 -7.70
N ASP A 180 -16.12 -3.94 -7.96
CA ASP A 180 -16.57 -2.99 -8.97
C ASP A 180 -16.06 -1.57 -8.64
N PRO A 181 -15.35 -0.90 -9.56
CA PRO A 181 -14.72 0.38 -9.27
C PRO A 181 -15.73 1.48 -8.93
N VAL A 182 -16.95 1.43 -9.50
CA VAL A 182 -18.00 2.42 -9.21
C VAL A 182 -18.56 2.21 -7.81
N GLU A 183 -18.86 0.95 -7.45
CA GLU A 183 -19.39 0.61 -6.13
C GLU A 183 -18.38 0.91 -5.00
N VAL A 184 -17.13 0.45 -5.14
CA VAL A 184 -16.08 0.68 -4.13
C VAL A 184 -15.83 2.17 -3.93
N THR A 185 -15.70 2.92 -5.03
CA THR A 185 -15.46 4.38 -4.98
C THR A 185 -16.65 5.12 -4.38
N LYS A 186 -17.88 4.75 -4.74
CA LYS A 186 -19.09 5.37 -4.18
C LYS A 186 -19.14 5.22 -2.67
N VAL A 187 -18.87 4.03 -2.15
CA VAL A 187 -18.89 3.77 -0.69
C VAL A 187 -17.74 4.50 0.00
N ALA A 188 -16.52 4.42 -0.55
CA ALA A 188 -15.34 5.05 0.03
C ALA A 188 -15.48 6.58 0.11
N LEU A 189 -15.87 7.25 -0.99
CA LEU A 189 -15.98 8.71 -1.04
C LEU A 189 -17.18 9.24 -0.23
N ALA A 190 -18.22 8.43 -0.01
CA ALA A 190 -19.36 8.82 0.83
C ALA A 190 -19.06 8.71 2.33
N HIS A 191 -17.97 8.04 2.72
CA HIS A 191 -17.64 7.83 4.13
C HIS A 191 -17.04 9.09 4.75
N GLN A 192 -17.57 9.54 5.89
CA GLN A 192 -17.13 10.79 6.55
C GLN A 192 -15.64 10.80 6.94
N LYS A 193 -15.05 9.61 7.17
CA LYS A 193 -13.63 9.45 7.49
C LYS A 193 -12.72 9.25 6.26
N PHE A 194 -13.22 9.49 5.05
CA PHE A 194 -12.36 9.53 3.87
C PHE A 194 -11.38 10.70 3.97
N ALA A 195 -10.08 10.41 3.91
CA ALA A 195 -9.04 11.40 4.11
C ALA A 195 -8.35 11.82 2.81
N ALA A 196 -8.02 10.84 1.96
CA ALA A 196 -7.28 11.08 0.73
C ALA A 196 -7.48 9.95 -0.29
N LEU A 197 -7.27 10.29 -1.56
CA LEU A 197 -7.20 9.35 -2.68
C LEU A 197 -5.75 9.27 -3.18
N HIS A 198 -5.20 8.07 -3.26
CA HIS A 198 -3.94 7.80 -3.94
C HIS A 198 -4.24 6.94 -5.17
N TYR A 199 -4.24 7.58 -6.34
CA TYR A 199 -4.79 7.01 -7.57
C TYR A 199 -3.81 7.13 -8.73
N THR A 200 -3.74 6.07 -9.53
CA THR A 200 -3.18 6.11 -10.88
C THR A 200 -4.12 5.40 -11.83
N GLY A 201 -4.53 6.08 -12.90
CA GLY A 201 -5.42 5.53 -13.93
C GLY A 201 -5.84 6.62 -14.92
N SER A 202 -6.81 6.29 -15.78
CA SER A 202 -7.46 7.19 -16.74
C SER A 202 -8.83 7.64 -16.26
#